data_AF-A0A0G0DIA3-F1
#
_entry.id   AF-A0A0G0DIA3-F1
#
_cell.length_a   1.000
_cell.length_b   1.000
_cell.length_c   1.000
_cell.angle_alpha   90.00
_cell.angle_beta   90.00
_cell.angle_gamma   90.00
#
_symmetry.space_group_name_H-M   'P 1'
#
loop_
_entity.id
_entity.type
_entity.pdbx_description
1 polymer ?
#
loop_
_entity_poly.entity_id
_entity_poly.type
_entity_poly.pdbx_seq_one_letter_code
_entity_poly.pdbx_strand_id
1 'polypeptide(L)'
;MKHKKGITLIEVLVTIGLTSTIVYLVVYSLINGLQSSEYNYNRFKISSSLDSALNDISKYLLLANNLPNSLIYDGEEYINDSDTLIINLPSIHSDGSVINSFFDSIIYDYNPNDNQVRQLVLPNSESYRNYKNNVILSDVSSVTFNQNLTSKGVVENINISIDSTSFGKNSDYSLSRSVRMRNQ
;
A
#
# COMPACT_ATOMS: atom_id res chain seq x y z
N MET A 1 19.78 33.62 -64.15
CA MET A 1 20.48 34.10 -62.94
C MET A 1 19.59 33.82 -61.73
N LYS A 2 20.04 32.98 -60.79
CA LYS A 2 19.30 32.74 -59.53
C LYS A 2 19.58 33.92 -58.58
N HIS A 3 18.57 34.72 -58.26
CA HIS A 3 18.69 35.76 -57.25
C HIS A 3 19.02 35.12 -55.90
N LYS A 4 20.24 35.34 -55.39
CA LYS A 4 20.55 35.07 -53.98
C LYS A 4 19.82 36.13 -53.15
N LYS A 5 18.64 35.79 -52.62
CA LYS A 5 17.93 36.64 -51.66
C LYS A 5 18.72 36.63 -50.35
N GLY A 6 19.22 37.79 -49.94
CA GLY A 6 19.85 37.99 -48.64
C GLY A 6 18.78 38.04 -47.54
N ILE A 7 19.06 37.41 -46.41
CA ILE A 7 18.18 37.44 -45.23
C ILE A 7 18.17 38.88 -44.69
N THR A 8 16.98 39.43 -44.44
CA THR A 8 16.84 40.77 -43.86
C THR A 8 16.93 40.72 -42.34
N LEU A 9 17.42 41.79 -41.69
CA LEU A 9 17.51 41.87 -40.22
C LEU A 9 16.15 41.66 -39.54
N ILE A 10 15.07 42.16 -40.14
CA ILE A 10 13.69 41.99 -39.67
C ILE A 10 13.32 40.50 -39.66
N GLU A 11 13.70 39.76 -40.71
CA GLU A 11 13.38 38.34 -40.87
C GLU A 11 14.13 37.49 -39.83
N VAL A 12 15.37 37.86 -39.49
CA VAL A 12 16.11 37.24 -38.38
C VAL A 12 15.41 37.48 -37.04
N LEU A 13 15.00 38.72 -36.75
CA LEU A 13 14.33 39.06 -35.49
C LEU A 13 13.00 38.33 -35.32
N VAL A 14 12.18 38.26 -36.38
CA VAL A 14 10.91 37.52 -36.37
C VAL A 14 11.16 36.03 -36.18
N THR A 15 12.18 35.47 -36.85
CA THR A 15 12.53 34.05 -36.74
C THR A 15 13.00 33.70 -35.33
N ILE A 16 13.83 34.54 -34.70
CA ILE A 16 14.27 34.36 -33.32
C ILE A 16 13.08 34.42 -32.36
N GLY A 17 12.18 35.40 -32.54
CA GLY A 17 10.98 35.53 -31.72
C GLY A 17 10.10 34.28 -31.77
N LEU A 18 9.77 33.82 -32.99
CA LEU A 18 9.00 32.60 -33.19
C LEU A 18 9.69 31.37 -32.61
N THR A 19 10.98 31.22 -32.87
CA THR A 19 11.77 30.08 -32.34
C THR A 19 11.77 30.08 -30.81
N SER A 20 11.94 31.24 -30.19
CA SER A 20 11.94 31.39 -28.73
C SER A 20 10.59 31.01 -28.12
N THR A 21 9.48 31.43 -28.74
CA THR A 21 8.13 31.05 -28.31
C THR A 21 7.90 29.55 -28.43
N ILE A 22 8.33 28.93 -29.54
CA ILE A 22 8.20 27.49 -29.74
C ILE A 22 9.02 26.73 -28.69
N VAL A 23 10.28 27.11 -28.47
CA VAL A 23 11.13 26.49 -27.45
C VAL A 23 10.52 26.63 -26.07
N TYR A 24 10.01 27.82 -25.72
CA TYR A 24 9.31 28.04 -24.46
C TYR A 24 8.12 27.10 -24.28
N LEU A 25 7.26 26.97 -25.30
CA LEU A 25 6.09 26.08 -25.25
C LEU A 25 6.48 24.61 -25.11
N VAL A 26 7.53 24.17 -25.82
CA VAL A 26 8.04 22.80 -25.72
C VAL A 26 8.60 22.52 -24.33
N VAL A 27 9.45 23.40 -23.79
CA VAL A 27 10.02 23.25 -22.45
C VAL A 27 8.93 23.27 -21.39
N TYR A 28 7.98 24.20 -21.50
CA TYR A 28 6.84 24.28 -20.59
C TYR A 28 5.99 23.01 -20.64
N SER A 29 5.68 22.50 -21.84
CA SER A 29 4.91 21.27 -22.00
C SER A 29 5.67 20.05 -21.47
N LEU A 30 6.98 19.98 -21.68
CA LEU A 30 7.84 18.90 -21.16
C LEU A 30 7.84 18.87 -19.63
N ILE A 31 8.06 20.01 -18.99
CA ILE A 31 8.12 20.10 -17.52
C ILE A 31 6.77 19.69 -16.92
N ASN A 32 5.67 20.22 -17.42
CA ASN A 32 4.33 19.87 -16.92
C ASN A 32 3.97 18.41 -17.21
N GLY A 33 4.37 17.89 -18.38
CA GLY A 33 4.16 16.50 -18.77
C GLY A 33 4.88 15.53 -17.85
N LEU A 34 6.16 15.80 -17.55
CA LEU A 34 6.95 14.97 -16.63
C LEU A 34 6.37 14.99 -15.22
N GLN A 35 6.03 16.18 -14.69
CA GLN A 35 5.39 16.30 -13.37
C GLN A 35 4.07 15.54 -13.30
N SER A 36 3.23 15.63 -14.34
CA SER A 36 1.96 14.92 -14.39
C SER A 36 2.16 13.40 -14.50
N SER A 37 3.11 12.96 -15.31
CA SER A 37 3.43 11.54 -15.47
C SER A 37 3.90 10.92 -14.17
N GLU A 38 4.83 11.58 -13.46
CA GLU A 38 5.38 11.08 -12.21
C GLU A 38 4.34 11.10 -11.08
N TYR A 39 3.52 12.16 -11.01
CA TYR A 39 2.38 12.21 -10.09
C TYR A 39 1.42 11.03 -10.31
N ASN A 40 1.05 10.76 -11.56
CA ASN A 40 0.15 9.64 -11.89
C ASN A 40 0.81 8.28 -11.62
N TYR A 41 2.11 8.15 -11.89
CA TYR A 41 2.86 6.94 -11.59
C TYR A 41 2.90 6.66 -10.09
N ASN A 42 3.22 7.66 -9.27
CA ASN A 42 3.23 7.54 -7.81
C ASN A 42 1.84 7.18 -7.29
N ARG A 43 0.79 7.83 -7.80
CA ARG A 43 -0.59 7.51 -7.48
C ARG A 43 -0.96 6.05 -7.78
N PHE A 44 -0.59 5.57 -8.97
CA PHE A 44 -0.84 4.18 -9.36
C PHE A 44 -0.09 3.19 -8.46
N LYS A 45 1.19 3.45 -8.20
CA LYS A 45 2.02 2.63 -7.31
C LYS A 45 1.42 2.52 -5.92
N ILE A 46 1.06 3.65 -5.30
CA ILE A 46 0.46 3.67 -3.96
C ILE A 46 -0.87 2.91 -3.93
N SER A 47 -1.76 3.18 -4.89
CA SER A 47 -3.05 2.48 -4.98
C SER A 47 -2.88 0.98 -5.17
N SER A 48 -1.90 0.55 -5.98
CA SER A 48 -1.61 -0.87 -6.20
C SER A 48 -1.04 -1.54 -4.94
N SER A 49 -0.19 -0.84 -4.19
CA SER A 49 0.36 -1.34 -2.92
C SER A 49 -0.74 -1.48 -1.86
N LEU A 50 -1.63 -0.49 -1.75
CA LEU A 50 -2.78 -0.53 -0.83
C LEU A 50 -3.70 -1.71 -1.16
N ASP A 51 -4.06 -1.89 -2.43
CA ASP A 51 -4.93 -3.00 -2.82
C ASP A 51 -4.26 -4.35 -2.57
N SER A 52 -2.96 -4.48 -2.85
CA SER A 52 -2.19 -5.70 -2.57
C SER A 52 -2.15 -6.03 -1.08
N ALA A 53 -1.87 -5.04 -0.23
CA ALA A 53 -1.86 -5.21 1.22
C ALA A 53 -3.24 -5.61 1.75
N LEU A 54 -4.32 -4.95 1.30
CA LEU A 54 -5.68 -5.30 1.69
C LEU A 54 -6.09 -6.68 1.17
N ASN A 55 -5.70 -7.07 -0.04
CA ASN A 55 -5.94 -8.41 -0.58
C ASN A 55 -5.28 -9.48 0.28
N ASP A 56 -4.03 -9.27 0.68
CA ASP A 56 -3.30 -10.17 1.57
C ASP A 56 -3.99 -10.30 2.94
N ILE A 57 -4.31 -9.17 3.59
CA ILE A 57 -5.02 -9.17 4.87
C ILE A 57 -6.38 -9.87 4.73
N SER A 58 -7.15 -9.54 3.68
CA SER A 58 -8.47 -10.12 3.42
C SER A 58 -8.40 -11.64 3.24
N LYS A 59 -7.37 -12.13 2.53
CA LYS A 59 -7.18 -13.56 2.28
C LYS A 59 -7.00 -14.33 3.58
N TYR A 60 -6.19 -13.82 4.51
CA TYR A 60 -5.99 -14.48 5.80
C TYR A 60 -7.21 -14.33 6.72
N LEU A 61 -7.88 -13.18 6.72
CA LEU A 61 -9.14 -13.02 7.45
C LEU A 61 -10.23 -13.98 6.99
N LEU A 62 -10.35 -14.24 5.68
CA LEU A 62 -11.32 -15.21 5.16
C LEU A 62 -11.07 -16.63 5.69
N LEU A 63 -9.80 -16.98 5.91
CA LEU A 63 -9.37 -18.29 6.40
C LEU A 63 -9.27 -18.35 7.94
N ALA A 64 -9.48 -17.22 8.61
CA ALA A 64 -9.36 -17.10 10.05
C ALA A 64 -10.39 -17.97 10.77
N ASN A 65 -9.95 -18.56 11.88
CA ASN A 65 -10.82 -19.24 12.82
C ASN A 65 -11.34 -18.26 13.86
N ASN A 66 -10.47 -17.40 14.42
CA ASN A 66 -10.82 -16.37 15.38
C ASN A 66 -9.79 -15.22 15.40
N LEU A 67 -10.15 -14.15 16.10
CA LEU A 67 -9.33 -12.98 16.36
C LEU A 67 -9.03 -12.95 17.87
N PRO A 68 -7.85 -13.41 18.32
CA PRO A 68 -7.51 -13.35 19.75
C PRO A 68 -7.36 -11.90 20.20
N ASN A 69 -7.63 -11.60 21.48
CA ASN A 69 -7.52 -10.25 22.01
C ASN A 69 -6.06 -9.79 22.17
N SER A 70 -5.15 -10.70 22.50
CA SER A 70 -3.71 -10.42 22.56
C SER A 70 -2.88 -11.68 22.28
N LEU A 71 -1.60 -11.48 21.99
CA LEU A 71 -0.61 -12.52 21.76
C LEU A 71 0.77 -12.02 22.20
N ILE A 72 1.48 -12.82 23.01
CA ILE A 72 2.87 -12.51 23.39
C ILE A 72 3.82 -13.28 22.48
N TYR A 73 4.74 -12.56 21.84
CA TYR A 73 5.78 -13.14 21.00
C TYR A 73 7.10 -12.41 21.21
N ASP A 74 8.18 -13.17 21.42
CA ASP A 74 9.54 -12.64 21.64
C ASP A 74 9.65 -11.59 22.76
N GLY A 75 8.80 -11.71 23.79
CA GLY A 75 8.75 -10.76 24.92
C GLY A 75 7.92 -9.49 24.66
N GLU A 76 7.36 -9.33 23.46
CA GLU A 76 6.45 -8.24 23.10
C GLU A 76 5.00 -8.72 23.15
N GLU A 77 4.11 -7.93 23.76
CA GLU A 77 2.67 -8.18 23.75
C GLU A 77 2.02 -7.39 22.61
N TYR A 78 1.44 -8.12 21.66
CA TYR A 78 0.58 -7.56 20.63
C TYR A 78 -0.86 -7.62 21.13
N ILE A 79 -1.58 -6.50 21.06
CA ILE A 79 -2.98 -6.41 21.45
C ILE A 79 -3.79 -6.11 20.20
N ASN A 80 -4.91 -6.80 20.03
CA ASN A 80 -5.78 -6.59 18.89
C ASN A 80 -6.57 -5.28 19.08
N ASP A 81 -6.22 -4.25 18.33
CA ASP A 81 -6.75 -2.89 18.47
C ASP A 81 -6.88 -2.18 17.10
N SER A 82 -6.82 -0.85 17.09
CA SER A 82 -6.92 -0.07 15.84
C SER A 82 -5.68 -0.18 14.96
N ASP A 83 -4.51 -0.42 15.52
CA ASP A 83 -3.24 -0.35 14.80
C ASP A 83 -2.63 -1.74 14.63
N THR A 84 -3.12 -2.70 15.40
CA THR A 84 -2.71 -4.11 15.37
C THR A 84 -3.90 -5.03 15.11
N LEU A 85 -3.76 -5.90 14.10
CA LEU A 85 -4.71 -6.96 13.79
C LEU A 85 -4.06 -8.33 14.01
N ILE A 86 -4.58 -9.10 14.96
CA ILE A 86 -4.14 -10.47 15.24
C ILE A 86 -5.18 -11.46 14.73
N ILE A 87 -4.72 -12.43 13.95
CA ILE A 87 -5.55 -13.42 13.26
C ILE A 87 -5.01 -14.81 13.56
N ASN A 88 -5.88 -15.73 13.98
CA ASN A 88 -5.53 -17.14 14.11
C ASN A 88 -6.08 -17.95 12.93
N LEU A 89 -5.18 -18.66 12.27
CA LEU A 89 -5.48 -19.60 11.19
C LEU A 89 -5.32 -21.02 11.72
N PRO A 90 -6.10 -22.00 11.22
CA PRO A 90 -5.80 -23.40 11.48
C PRO A 90 -4.39 -23.75 10.98
N SER A 91 -3.61 -24.45 11.82
CA SER A 91 -2.30 -24.97 11.44
C SER A 91 -2.44 -26.04 10.35
N ILE A 92 -1.37 -26.28 9.58
CA ILE A 92 -1.38 -27.21 8.45
C ILE A 92 -0.25 -28.23 8.53
N HIS A 93 -0.52 -29.47 8.12
CA HIS A 93 0.50 -30.48 7.88
C HIS A 93 1.23 -30.26 6.54
N SER A 94 2.31 -31.00 6.30
CA SER A 94 3.11 -30.93 5.07
C SER A 94 2.34 -31.37 3.82
N ASP A 95 1.29 -32.16 3.97
CA ASP A 95 0.36 -32.55 2.90
C ASP A 95 -0.77 -31.52 2.65
N GLY A 96 -0.79 -30.43 3.42
CA GLY A 96 -1.81 -29.38 3.33
C GLY A 96 -3.10 -29.68 4.08
N SER A 97 -3.19 -30.80 4.81
CA SER A 97 -4.33 -31.06 5.69
C SER A 97 -4.30 -30.17 6.94
N VAL A 98 -5.48 -29.87 7.50
CA VAL A 98 -5.61 -28.99 8.67
C VAL A 98 -5.36 -29.78 9.95
N ILE A 99 -4.53 -29.22 10.83
CA ILE A 99 -4.29 -29.75 12.17
C ILE A 99 -5.36 -29.18 13.10
N ASN A 100 -6.26 -30.04 13.59
CA ASN A 100 -7.30 -29.62 14.51
C ASN A 100 -6.68 -29.14 15.84
N SER A 101 -7.29 -28.11 16.43
CA SER A 101 -6.92 -27.53 17.74
C SER A 101 -5.58 -26.79 17.81
N PHE A 102 -4.81 -26.73 16.73
CA PHE A 102 -3.60 -25.90 16.63
C PHE A 102 -3.83 -24.73 15.67
N PHE A 103 -3.24 -23.59 16.02
CA PHE A 103 -3.38 -22.35 15.26
C PHE A 103 -2.02 -21.72 14.96
N ASP A 104 -1.88 -21.23 13.74
CA ASP A 104 -0.84 -20.30 13.35
C ASP A 104 -1.37 -18.89 13.55
N SER A 105 -0.58 -18.00 14.14
CA SER A 105 -0.97 -16.61 14.33
C SER A 105 -0.35 -15.73 13.24
N ILE A 106 -1.14 -14.80 12.73
CA ILE A 106 -0.67 -13.73 11.86
C ILE A 106 -0.95 -12.41 12.56
N ILE A 107 0.07 -11.58 12.64
CA ILE A 107 -0.02 -10.23 13.19
C ILE A 107 0.21 -9.25 12.04
N TYR A 108 -0.70 -8.31 11.88
CA TYR A 108 -0.49 -7.09 11.13
C TYR A 108 -0.34 -5.96 12.12
N ASP A 109 0.81 -5.31 12.13
CA ASP A 109 1.14 -4.25 13.07
C ASP A 109 1.56 -3.00 12.31
N TYR A 110 0.97 -1.86 12.67
CA TYR A 110 1.34 -0.56 12.16
C TYR A 110 2.32 0.12 13.11
N ASN A 111 3.55 0.34 12.64
CA ASN A 111 4.55 1.09 13.39
C ASN A 111 4.56 2.56 12.94
N PRO A 112 4.10 3.51 13.77
CA PRO A 112 4.07 4.93 13.44
C PRO A 112 5.45 5.59 13.41
N ASN A 113 6.49 4.97 13.98
CA ASN A 113 7.85 5.51 13.90
C ASN A 113 8.50 5.27 12.53
N ASP A 114 8.17 4.13 11.92
CA ASP A 114 8.71 3.72 10.62
C ASP A 114 7.72 3.97 9.46
N ASN A 115 6.50 4.41 9.76
CA ASN A 115 5.39 4.58 8.81
C ASN A 115 5.16 3.32 7.97
N GLN A 116 5.15 2.16 8.61
CA GLN A 116 5.11 0.86 7.94
C GLN A 116 4.09 -0.06 8.56
N VAL A 117 3.45 -0.87 7.72
CA VAL A 117 2.66 -2.02 8.16
C VAL A 117 3.49 -3.27 7.95
N ARG A 118 3.72 -3.99 9.04
CA ARG A 118 4.46 -5.26 9.07
C ARG A 118 3.48 -6.41 9.15
N GLN A 119 3.80 -7.49 8.46
CA GLN A 119 3.18 -8.80 8.61
C GLN A 119 4.17 -9.73 9.31
N LEU A 120 3.71 -10.34 10.41
CA LEU A 120 4.40 -11.39 11.12
C LEU A 120 3.56 -12.66 11.06
N VAL A 121 4.13 -13.76 10.56
CA VAL A 121 3.49 -15.08 10.52
C VAL A 121 4.23 -15.98 11.50
N LEU A 122 3.50 -16.43 12.51
CA LEU A 122 3.98 -17.24 13.62
C LEU A 122 3.36 -18.64 13.50
N PRO A 123 4.07 -19.59 12.88
CA PRO A 123 3.57 -20.95 12.81
C PRO A 123 3.58 -21.61 14.19
N ASN A 124 2.60 -22.46 14.45
CA ASN A 124 2.70 -23.39 15.55
C ASN A 124 3.88 -24.35 15.33
N SER A 125 4.46 -24.91 16.39
CA SER A 125 5.57 -25.88 16.29
C SER A 125 5.22 -27.11 15.45
N GLU A 126 3.95 -27.49 15.42
CA GLU A 126 3.44 -28.62 14.63
C GLU A 126 3.03 -28.23 13.20
N SER A 127 3.01 -26.93 12.89
CA SER A 127 2.58 -26.42 11.59
C SER A 127 3.73 -26.43 10.57
N TYR A 128 3.40 -26.80 9.35
CA TYR A 128 4.31 -26.71 8.20
C TYR A 128 4.32 -25.32 7.55
N ARG A 129 3.56 -24.36 8.10
CA ARG A 129 3.60 -22.97 7.64
C ARG A 129 4.96 -22.36 7.98
N ASN A 130 5.51 -21.59 7.04
CA ASN A 130 6.78 -20.91 7.27
C ASN A 130 6.58 -19.64 8.10
N TYR A 131 7.53 -19.38 9.00
CA TYR A 131 7.68 -18.08 9.62
C TYR A 131 7.90 -16.99 8.55
N LYS A 132 7.31 -15.82 8.76
CA LYS A 132 7.47 -14.67 7.88
C LYS A 132 7.50 -13.40 8.71
N ASN A 133 8.42 -12.49 8.40
CA ASN A 133 8.47 -11.15 8.97
C ASN A 133 8.79 -10.19 7.83
N ASN A 134 7.77 -9.49 7.33
CA ASN A 134 7.90 -8.65 6.15
C ASN A 134 7.10 -7.36 6.27
N VAL A 135 7.65 -6.28 5.74
CA VAL A 135 6.89 -5.05 5.51
C VAL A 135 5.96 -5.29 4.31
N ILE A 136 4.66 -5.09 4.49
CA ILE A 136 3.66 -5.21 3.42
C ILE A 136 3.27 -3.85 2.82
N LEU A 137 3.50 -2.78 3.58
CA LEU A 137 3.19 -1.42 3.16
C LEU A 137 4.17 -0.46 3.83
N SER A 138 4.69 0.49 3.07
CA SER A 138 5.56 1.57 3.53
C SER A 138 4.91 2.92 3.29
N ASP A 139 5.47 3.96 3.91
CA ASP A 139 5.06 5.35 3.75
C ASP A 139 3.59 5.56 4.13
N VAL A 140 3.15 4.85 5.18
CA VAL A 140 1.78 4.84 5.67
C VAL A 140 1.56 5.98 6.65
N SER A 141 0.52 6.78 6.45
CA SER A 141 0.19 7.89 7.36
C SER A 141 -0.66 7.41 8.54
N SER A 142 -1.57 6.48 8.28
CA SER A 142 -2.38 5.85 9.32
C SER A 142 -2.98 4.54 8.86
N VAL A 143 -3.15 3.61 9.80
CA VAL A 143 -3.94 2.39 9.63
C VAL A 143 -5.01 2.37 10.71
N THR A 144 -6.18 1.84 10.38
CA THR A 144 -7.23 1.60 11.35
C THR A 144 -7.94 0.29 11.03
N PHE A 145 -7.74 -0.70 11.89
CA PHE A 145 -8.49 -1.93 11.94
C PHE A 145 -9.73 -1.72 12.82
N ASN A 146 -10.91 -1.74 12.22
CA ASN A 146 -12.17 -1.70 12.97
C ASN A 146 -12.73 -3.12 13.09
N GLN A 147 -12.70 -3.61 14.33
CA GLN A 147 -13.02 -4.99 14.67
C GLN A 147 -14.25 -5.01 15.56
N ASN A 148 -15.26 -5.80 15.21
CA ASN A 148 -16.39 -6.07 16.08
C ASN A 148 -16.17 -7.41 16.77
N LEU A 149 -15.43 -7.36 17.88
CA LEU A 149 -15.13 -8.53 18.72
C LEU A 149 -16.38 -9.06 19.46
N THR A 150 -17.46 -8.26 19.56
CA THR A 150 -18.71 -8.64 20.22
C THR A 150 -19.59 -9.61 19.42
N SER A 151 -19.35 -9.75 18.12
CA SER A 151 -20.01 -10.75 17.28
C SER A 151 -18.96 -11.64 16.62
N LYS A 152 -18.76 -12.85 17.14
CA LYS A 152 -18.17 -13.98 16.39
C LYS A 152 -17.03 -13.60 15.39
N GLY A 153 -16.06 -12.81 15.85
CA GLY A 153 -14.85 -12.39 15.12
C GLY A 153 -15.05 -11.68 13.78
N VAL A 154 -16.00 -10.75 13.66
CA VAL A 154 -16.15 -9.96 12.42
C VAL A 154 -15.16 -8.79 12.39
N VAL A 155 -14.32 -8.68 11.36
CA VAL A 155 -13.60 -7.43 11.03
C VAL A 155 -14.51 -6.60 10.13
N GLU A 156 -15.21 -5.63 10.71
CA GLU A 156 -16.22 -4.89 9.98
C GLU A 156 -15.61 -4.00 8.90
N ASN A 157 -14.52 -3.31 9.20
CA ASN A 157 -13.85 -2.45 8.23
C ASN A 157 -12.34 -2.39 8.49
N ILE A 158 -11.55 -2.51 7.43
CA ILE A 158 -10.11 -2.26 7.43
C ILE A 158 -9.91 -0.98 6.63
N ASN A 159 -9.44 0.06 7.29
CA ASN A 159 -9.14 1.35 6.67
C ASN A 159 -7.62 1.53 6.70
N ILE A 160 -7.03 1.80 5.54
CA ILE A 160 -5.61 2.13 5.42
C ILE A 160 -5.51 3.45 4.67
N SER A 161 -4.75 4.39 5.22
CA SER A 161 -4.49 5.70 4.62
C SER A 161 -2.99 5.93 4.44
N ILE A 162 -2.63 6.49 3.29
CA ILE A 162 -1.28 6.90 2.93
C ILE A 162 -1.34 8.36 2.51
N ASP A 163 -0.52 9.19 3.14
CA ASP A 163 -0.30 10.57 2.73
C ASP A 163 1.01 10.61 1.96
N SER A 164 0.95 11.06 0.71
CA SER A 164 2.13 11.14 -0.15
C SER A 164 2.31 12.55 -0.68
N THR A 165 3.56 12.98 -0.74
CA THR A 165 3.96 14.26 -1.34
C THR A 165 4.76 14.01 -2.61
N SER A 166 4.33 14.62 -3.72
CA SER A 166 5.05 14.54 -5.01
C SER A 166 5.06 15.93 -5.65
N PHE A 167 6.24 16.48 -5.93
CA PHE A 167 6.42 17.85 -6.47
C PHE A 167 5.66 18.94 -5.69
N GLY A 168 5.67 18.88 -4.37
CA GLY A 168 4.97 19.85 -3.52
C GLY A 168 3.44 19.76 -3.58
N LYS A 169 2.89 18.74 -4.25
CA LYS A 169 1.47 18.38 -4.17
C LYS A 169 1.30 17.27 -3.16
N ASN A 170 0.46 17.53 -2.15
CA ASN A 170 0.03 16.52 -1.20
C ASN A 170 -1.09 15.69 -1.85
N SER A 171 -1.14 14.41 -1.54
CA SER A 171 -2.21 13.51 -1.97
C SER A 171 -2.48 12.51 -0.87
N ASP A 172 -3.74 12.43 -0.50
CA ASP A 172 -4.22 11.52 0.52
C ASP A 172 -4.89 10.35 -0.19
N TYR A 173 -4.42 9.14 0.11
CA TYR A 173 -4.92 7.91 -0.46
C TYR A 173 -5.47 7.04 0.67
N SER A 174 -6.78 6.88 0.72
CA SER A 174 -7.43 5.96 1.65
C SER A 174 -8.15 4.86 0.90
N LEU A 175 -8.03 3.64 1.40
CA LEU A 175 -8.78 2.49 0.92
C LEU A 175 -9.41 1.77 2.10
N SER A 176 -10.71 1.51 1.99
CA SER A 176 -11.50 0.82 2.99
C SER A 176 -12.02 -0.50 2.43
N ARG A 177 -11.96 -1.56 3.23
CA ARG A 177 -12.53 -2.86 2.88
C ARG A 177 -13.15 -3.55 4.09
N SER A 178 -14.38 -4.01 3.90
CA SER A 178 -15.06 -4.89 4.86
C SER A 178 -14.77 -6.35 4.52
N VAL A 179 -14.39 -7.16 5.52
CA VAL A 179 -14.09 -8.59 5.33
C VAL A 179 -14.67 -9.41 6.47
N ARG A 180 -15.56 -10.34 6.12
CA ARG A 180 -16.12 -11.30 7.08
C ARG A 180 -15.34 -12.61 7.05
N MET A 181 -15.02 -13.16 8.22
CA MET A 181 -14.43 -14.51 8.33
C MET A 181 -15.42 -15.57 7.81
N ARG A 182 -14.92 -16.58 7.07
CA ARG A 182 -15.79 -17.60 6.45
C ARG A 182 -16.45 -18.52 7.47
N ASN A 183 -15.75 -18.83 8.55
CA ASN A 183 -16.10 -19.94 9.44
C ASN A 183 -16.99 -19.50 10.63
N GLN A 184 -17.61 -18.31 10.59
CA GLN A 184 -18.40 -17.74 11.71
C GLN A 184 -19.76 -17.12 11.31
#